data_AF-A0ABD3N231-F1
#
_entry.id   AF-A0ABD3N231-F1
#
_cell.length_a   1.000
_cell.length_b   1.000
_cell.length_c   1.000
_cell.angle_alpha   90.00
_cell.angle_beta   90.00
_cell.angle_gamma   90.00
#
_symmetry.space_group_name_H-M   'P 1'
#
loop_
_entity.id
_entity.type
_entity.pdbx_description
1 polymer ?
#
loop_
_entity_poly.entity_id
_entity_poly.type
_entity_poly.pdbx_seq_one_letter_code
_entity_poly.pdbx_strand_id
1 'polypeptide(L)'
;MTDTEIEKSPEGAHDVELTPLLLFKYLLSVCVLLFSIILVGALMFTGNTRVAKETNPWVALIVCIAAIIWLTMIEGQQASLVGLPPVDPELYKDSHPITYKNGAVAFKGDNLDRYLMGRQFMVLMVVFVINQCGQPLDPTVDVLGMPDWVKFIFLDIGLGMIVFTCVLGQLHTQVNATHCMIDFINNYFALFTLYTAMCVEFTGIMHSAYLIQNLMSVVSGKPIISNEEPKTGFTLAFFWARVLMSLCILGFCMAVVMVALVNGDTMVAVKYPDISVGLSIFLFFFFMSVVGTLEAMQIAYFCSAKLTWEERAQGIFGKKTNHILFDGNGRNFPGFMIGRQLTVVASFFLVASITGLNITPGEGNNIFGISDGAQQFLNFGLHGAVITTILASITWQYAASAFPNAFVNSPITYVLLILALCLEGTGICHGAWVIAKVMKKVCKLQYDEVYVGTPEERMASSKPDKEMTPAQDVGHLTGGGFAGFACGSHDPLDGPIRSKDAMEAP
;
A
#
# COMPACT_ATOMS: atom_id res chain seq x y z
N MET A 1 -28.22 -17.40 -49.80
CA MET A 1 -27.90 -17.07 -48.40
C MET A 1 -27.01 -18.17 -47.91
N THR A 2 -25.71 -17.92 -47.89
CA THR A 2 -24.68 -18.85 -47.44
C THR A 2 -24.18 -18.37 -46.10
N ASP A 3 -24.34 -19.23 -45.10
CA ASP A 3 -23.85 -19.07 -43.75
C ASP A 3 -22.32 -19.09 -43.73
N THR A 4 -21.74 -18.01 -43.23
CA THR A 4 -20.34 -17.94 -42.79
C THR A 4 -20.31 -17.00 -41.59
N GLU A 5 -20.82 -17.46 -40.45
CA GLU A 5 -20.38 -16.93 -39.16
C GLU A 5 -19.12 -17.69 -38.79
N ILE A 6 -18.00 -16.98 -38.91
CA ILE A 6 -16.66 -17.43 -38.52
C ILE A 6 -16.70 -17.64 -37.00
N GLU A 7 -16.56 -18.90 -36.57
CA GLU A 7 -16.14 -19.25 -35.21
C GLU A 7 -14.85 -18.49 -34.89
N LYS A 8 -14.95 -17.44 -34.07
CA LYS A 8 -13.78 -16.87 -33.41
C LYS A 8 -13.40 -17.84 -32.28
N SER A 9 -12.19 -18.40 -32.37
CA SER A 9 -11.62 -19.19 -31.27
C SER A 9 -11.55 -18.34 -29.98
N PRO A 10 -11.59 -18.96 -28.79
CA PRO A 10 -11.49 -18.25 -27.50
C PRO A 10 -10.13 -17.56 -27.26
N GLU A 11 -9.19 -17.66 -28.18
CA GLU A 11 -7.82 -17.12 -28.06
C GLU A 11 -7.76 -15.59 -28.18
N GLY A 12 -8.82 -14.93 -28.66
CA GLY A 12 -8.86 -13.48 -28.86
C GLY A 12 -9.39 -12.64 -27.69
N ALA A 13 -9.70 -13.24 -26.53
CA ALA A 13 -10.40 -12.53 -25.44
C ALA A 13 -9.47 -11.76 -24.46
N HIS A 14 -8.15 -11.97 -24.51
CA HIS A 14 -7.22 -11.46 -23.50
C HIS A 14 -6.00 -10.68 -24.02
N ASP A 15 -5.93 -10.38 -25.33
CA ASP A 15 -4.87 -9.54 -25.88
C ASP A 15 -5.24 -8.06 -25.80
N VAL A 16 -4.51 -7.28 -25.01
CA VAL A 16 -4.62 -5.81 -25.07
C VAL A 16 -3.69 -5.29 -26.15
N GLU A 17 -4.27 -4.87 -27.27
CA GLU A 17 -3.52 -4.26 -28.37
C GLU A 17 -2.72 -3.04 -27.91
N LEU A 18 -1.43 -3.00 -28.22
CA LEU A 18 -0.56 -1.85 -27.97
C LEU A 18 -0.97 -0.68 -28.86
N THR A 19 -1.87 0.17 -28.36
CA THR A 19 -2.26 1.40 -29.07
C THR A 19 -1.14 2.44 -29.01
N PRO A 20 -1.00 3.32 -30.02
CA PRO A 20 -0.03 4.42 -30.00
C PRO A 20 -0.17 5.33 -28.78
N LEU A 21 -1.41 5.54 -28.31
CA LEU A 21 -1.70 6.31 -27.10
C LEU A 21 -1.15 5.63 -25.84
N LEU A 22 -1.27 4.31 -25.74
CA LEU A 22 -0.74 3.55 -24.61
C LEU A 22 0.80 3.59 -24.58
N LEU A 23 1.45 3.46 -25.75
CA LEU A 23 2.90 3.60 -25.88
C LEU A 23 3.37 4.99 -25.47
N PHE A 24 2.67 6.04 -25.90
CA PHE A 24 2.94 7.42 -25.50
C PHE A 24 2.86 7.60 -23.97
N LYS A 25 1.82 7.05 -23.33
CA LYS A 25 1.67 7.08 -21.86
C LYS A 25 2.84 6.39 -21.15
N TYR A 26 3.29 5.23 -21.64
CA TYR A 26 4.46 4.54 -21.10
C TYR A 26 5.73 5.40 -21.19
N LEU A 27 6.02 5.96 -22.36
CA LEU A 27 7.19 6.82 -22.57
C LEU A 27 7.14 8.06 -21.69
N LEU A 28 6.01 8.75 -21.64
CA LEU A 28 5.82 9.94 -20.80
C LEU A 28 6.07 9.62 -19.32
N SER A 29 5.49 8.52 -18.83
CA SER A 29 5.64 8.13 -17.42
C SER A 29 7.08 7.77 -17.05
N VAL A 30 7.80 7.07 -17.93
CA VAL A 30 9.23 6.78 -17.73
C VAL A 30 10.05 8.07 -17.72
N CYS A 31 9.76 9.03 -18.60
CA CYS A 31 10.43 10.33 -18.60
C CYS A 31 10.15 11.12 -17.30
N VAL A 32 8.89 11.17 -16.86
CA VAL A 32 8.50 11.83 -15.60
C VAL A 32 9.19 11.17 -14.40
N LEU A 33 9.29 9.83 -14.40
CA LEU A 33 10.01 9.11 -13.37
C LEU A 33 11.50 9.44 -13.36
N LEU A 34 12.18 9.38 -14.51
CA LEU A 34 13.60 9.71 -14.62
C LEU A 34 13.88 11.14 -14.16
N PHE A 35 13.03 12.08 -14.58
CA PHE A 35 13.08 13.46 -14.12
C PHE A 35 12.90 13.57 -12.60
N SER A 36 11.95 12.82 -12.03
CA SER A 36 11.71 12.78 -10.58
C SER A 36 12.92 12.24 -9.81
N ILE A 37 13.60 11.19 -10.31
CA ILE A 37 14.83 10.67 -9.71
C ILE A 37 15.93 11.74 -9.69
N ILE A 38 16.14 12.41 -10.82
CA ILE A 38 17.16 13.47 -10.95
C ILE A 38 16.83 14.62 -10.00
N LEU A 39 15.55 15.03 -9.94
CA LEU A 39 15.10 16.12 -9.08
C LEU A 39 15.34 15.81 -7.59
N VAL A 40 14.94 14.62 -7.13
CA VAL A 40 15.12 14.19 -5.74
C VAL A 40 16.61 14.10 -5.38
N GLY A 41 17.44 13.55 -6.27
CA GLY A 41 18.89 13.56 -6.08
C GLY A 41 19.44 14.98 -5.99
N ALA A 42 19.03 15.88 -6.89
CA ALA A 42 19.49 17.26 -6.89
C ALA A 42 19.08 18.00 -5.60
N LEU A 43 17.86 17.77 -5.07
CA LEU A 43 17.42 18.35 -3.80
C LEU A 43 18.33 17.95 -2.62
N MET A 44 18.79 16.69 -2.60
CA MET A 44 19.72 16.22 -1.57
C MET A 44 21.07 16.91 -1.71
N PHE A 45 21.62 17.01 -2.93
CA PHE A 45 22.95 17.60 -3.15
C PHE A 45 22.98 19.12 -3.07
N THR A 46 21.85 19.81 -3.19
CA THR A 46 21.73 21.24 -2.86
C THR A 46 21.48 21.50 -1.37
N GLY A 47 21.35 20.46 -0.55
CA GLY A 47 21.11 20.59 0.89
C GLY A 47 19.69 21.07 1.22
N ASN A 48 18.76 20.99 0.27
CA ASN A 48 17.38 21.44 0.43
C ASN A 48 16.46 20.34 1.00
N THR A 49 17.00 19.32 1.67
CA THR A 49 16.22 18.28 2.36
C THR A 49 16.70 18.15 3.80
N ARG A 50 15.83 17.68 4.71
CA ARG A 50 16.14 17.67 6.15
C ARG A 50 17.39 16.85 6.46
N VAL A 51 17.44 15.60 5.99
CA VAL A 51 18.58 14.70 6.25
C VAL A 51 19.87 15.22 5.60
N ALA A 52 19.78 15.82 4.41
CA ALA A 52 20.95 16.40 3.75
C ALA A 52 21.51 17.60 4.51
N LYS A 53 20.63 18.47 5.04
CA LYS A 53 20.98 19.66 5.81
C LYS A 53 21.57 19.32 7.19
N GLU A 54 20.97 18.35 7.89
CA GLU A 54 21.37 18.00 9.25
C GLU A 54 22.58 17.08 9.31
N THR A 55 22.78 16.24 8.28
CA THR A 55 23.87 15.25 8.25
C THR A 55 24.78 15.45 7.05
N ASN A 56 24.37 14.94 5.88
CA ASN A 56 25.14 15.01 4.64
C ASN A 56 24.28 14.53 3.45
N PRO A 57 24.42 15.12 2.25
CA PRO A 57 23.75 14.64 1.03
C PRO A 57 23.93 13.15 0.72
N TRP A 58 25.13 12.59 0.94
CA TRP A 58 25.40 11.17 0.70
C TRP A 58 24.65 10.26 1.67
N VAL A 59 24.50 10.68 2.92
CA VAL A 59 23.72 9.95 3.92
C VAL A 59 22.25 9.98 3.52
N ALA A 60 21.72 11.14 3.11
CA ALA A 60 20.35 11.26 2.62
C ALA A 60 20.10 10.33 1.42
N LEU A 61 21.04 10.26 0.47
CA LEU A 61 20.93 9.39 -0.70
C LEU A 61 20.92 7.91 -0.32
N ILE A 62 21.87 7.46 0.50
CA ILE A 62 22.00 6.04 0.91
C ILE A 62 20.77 5.61 1.71
N VAL A 63 20.33 6.44 2.67
CA VAL A 63 19.14 6.16 3.47
C VAL A 63 17.89 6.14 2.60
N CYS A 64 17.75 7.05 1.64
CA CYS A 64 16.61 7.07 0.72
C CYS A 64 16.57 5.81 -0.16
N ILE A 65 17.70 5.39 -0.73
CA ILE A 65 17.79 4.16 -1.54
C ILE A 65 17.45 2.94 -0.69
N ALA A 66 18.02 2.82 0.51
CA ALA A 66 17.73 1.73 1.42
C ALA A 66 16.24 1.68 1.82
N ALA A 67 15.65 2.84 2.10
CA ALA A 67 14.24 2.98 2.43
C ALA A 67 13.34 2.56 1.26
N ILE A 68 13.66 2.96 0.02
CA ILE A 68 12.90 2.55 -1.17
C ILE A 68 13.02 1.05 -1.41
N ILE A 69 14.22 0.48 -1.34
CA ILE A 69 14.42 -0.97 -1.48
C ILE A 69 13.64 -1.74 -0.41
N TRP A 70 13.54 -1.20 0.81
CA TRP A 70 12.73 -1.83 1.83
C TRP A 70 11.23 -1.68 1.58
N LEU A 71 10.78 -0.49 1.15
CA LEU A 71 9.39 -0.25 0.79
C LEU A 71 8.91 -1.20 -0.29
N THR A 72 9.72 -1.44 -1.33
CA THR A 72 9.39 -2.36 -2.42
C THR A 72 9.18 -3.79 -1.94
N MET A 73 10.01 -4.24 -1.00
CA MET A 73 9.83 -5.55 -0.39
C MET A 73 8.59 -5.61 0.50
N ILE A 74 8.34 -4.60 1.34
CA ILE A 74 7.16 -4.57 2.23
C ILE A 74 5.86 -4.61 1.41
N GLU A 75 5.78 -3.83 0.33
CA GLU A 75 4.59 -3.70 -0.53
C GLU A 75 4.40 -4.89 -1.46
N GLY A 76 5.47 -5.44 -2.05
CA GLY A 76 5.35 -6.65 -2.85
C GLY A 76 5.01 -7.87 -1.98
N GLN A 77 5.64 -7.99 -0.80
CA GLN A 77 5.39 -9.10 0.12
C GLN A 77 3.95 -9.10 0.64
N GLN A 78 3.29 -7.93 0.78
CA GLN A 78 1.86 -7.83 1.03
C GLN A 78 1.06 -8.65 0.02
N ALA A 79 1.24 -8.32 -1.26
CA ALA A 79 0.45 -8.91 -2.34
C ALA A 79 0.64 -10.43 -2.35
N SER A 80 1.89 -10.88 -2.18
CA SER A 80 2.20 -12.31 -2.14
C SER A 80 1.63 -13.01 -0.90
N LEU A 81 1.81 -12.48 0.31
CA LEU A 81 1.34 -13.16 1.53
C LEU A 81 -0.19 -13.12 1.69
N VAL A 82 -0.87 -12.14 1.10
CA VAL A 82 -2.34 -12.10 1.08
C VAL A 82 -2.92 -12.97 -0.05
N GLY A 83 -2.21 -13.11 -1.17
CA GLY A 83 -2.66 -13.89 -2.33
C GLY A 83 -2.34 -15.38 -2.30
N LEU A 84 -1.25 -15.79 -1.62
CA LEU A 84 -0.80 -17.19 -1.54
C LEU A 84 -1.65 -18.17 -0.71
N PRO A 85 -2.40 -17.79 0.34
CA PRO A 85 -2.98 -18.80 1.22
C PRO A 85 -4.02 -19.77 0.59
N PRO A 86 -4.70 -19.49 -0.54
CA PRO A 86 -5.50 -20.51 -1.24
C PRO A 86 -4.66 -21.63 -1.88
N VAL A 87 -3.40 -21.34 -2.23
CA VAL A 87 -2.51 -22.29 -2.93
C VAL A 87 -1.91 -23.28 -1.94
N ASP A 88 -1.94 -24.58 -2.27
CA ASP A 88 -1.35 -25.61 -1.42
C ASP A 88 0.19 -25.46 -1.32
N PRO A 89 0.76 -25.21 -0.11
CA PRO A 89 2.19 -24.98 0.04
C PRO A 89 3.09 -26.14 -0.39
N GLU A 90 2.57 -27.37 -0.40
CA GLU A 90 3.34 -28.54 -0.83
C GLU A 90 3.64 -28.53 -2.35
N LEU A 91 2.92 -27.73 -3.15
CA LEU A 91 3.17 -27.61 -4.60
C LEU A 91 4.49 -26.89 -4.93
N TYR A 92 4.91 -25.95 -4.10
CA TYR A 92 6.11 -25.14 -4.33
C TYR A 92 7.19 -25.31 -3.27
N LYS A 93 7.00 -26.25 -2.33
CA LYS A 93 7.92 -26.47 -1.20
C LYS A 93 9.35 -26.80 -1.63
N ASP A 94 9.49 -27.70 -2.59
CA ASP A 94 10.81 -28.18 -3.05
C ASP A 94 11.46 -27.18 -4.02
N SER A 95 10.66 -26.48 -4.82
CA SER A 95 11.15 -25.48 -5.78
C SER A 95 11.49 -24.14 -5.10
N HIS A 96 10.70 -23.73 -4.10
CA HIS A 96 10.78 -22.42 -3.43
C HIS A 96 10.78 -22.56 -1.91
N PRO A 97 11.87 -23.09 -1.32
CA PRO A 97 11.93 -23.39 0.11
C PRO A 97 11.86 -22.15 1.00
N ILE A 98 12.25 -20.97 0.51
CA ILE A 98 12.15 -19.72 1.29
C ILE A 98 10.73 -19.19 1.26
N THR A 99 10.01 -19.29 0.14
CA THR A 99 8.57 -19.02 0.05
C THR A 99 7.79 -19.93 0.98
N TYR A 100 8.11 -21.23 1.01
CA TYR A 100 7.52 -22.17 1.96
C TYR A 100 7.77 -21.75 3.42
N LYS A 101 8.98 -21.30 3.77
CA LYS A 101 9.28 -20.78 5.11
C LYS A 101 8.51 -19.50 5.44
N ASN A 102 8.39 -18.57 4.48
CA ASN A 102 7.57 -17.36 4.65
C ASN A 102 6.12 -17.74 4.94
N GLY A 103 5.52 -18.62 4.13
CA GLY A 103 4.16 -19.10 4.33
C GLY A 103 3.98 -19.85 5.65
N ALA A 104 4.93 -20.72 6.02
CA ALA A 104 4.89 -21.47 7.28
C ALA A 104 4.90 -20.57 8.53
N VAL A 105 5.52 -19.40 8.45
CA VAL A 105 5.54 -18.40 9.53
C VAL A 105 4.29 -17.52 9.48
N ALA A 106 3.97 -16.96 8.30
CA ALA A 106 2.87 -16.03 8.11
C ALA A 106 1.50 -16.67 8.32
N PHE A 107 1.31 -17.92 7.91
CA PHE A 107 0.01 -18.62 7.97
C PHE A 107 -0.16 -19.47 9.25
N LYS A 108 0.72 -19.32 10.24
CA LYS A 108 0.60 -20.00 11.53
C LYS A 108 -0.24 -19.18 12.49
N GLY A 109 -1.40 -19.70 12.90
CA GLY A 109 -2.30 -19.00 13.82
C GLY A 109 -2.76 -17.67 13.23
N ASP A 110 -2.70 -16.60 14.02
CA ASP A 110 -3.10 -15.25 13.58
C ASP A 110 -1.89 -14.40 13.12
N ASN A 111 -0.79 -15.05 12.73
CA ASN A 111 0.44 -14.34 12.35
C ASN A 111 0.29 -13.47 11.09
N LEU A 112 -0.62 -13.81 10.18
CA LEU A 112 -0.85 -13.01 8.98
C LEU A 112 -1.41 -11.64 9.39
N ASP A 113 -2.39 -11.60 10.28
CA ASP A 113 -2.96 -10.36 10.81
C ASP A 113 -1.93 -9.55 11.61
N ARG A 114 -1.09 -10.22 12.43
CA ARG A 114 0.04 -9.58 13.12
C ARG A 114 1.04 -8.97 12.15
N TYR A 115 1.39 -9.70 11.08
CA TYR A 115 2.24 -9.21 10.02
C TYR A 115 1.64 -7.98 9.34
N LEU A 116 0.35 -8.03 8.97
CA LEU A 116 -0.32 -6.91 8.31
C LEU A 116 -0.30 -5.64 9.18
N MET A 117 -0.55 -5.78 10.48
CA MET A 117 -0.44 -4.67 11.45
C MET A 117 0.98 -4.12 11.54
N GLY A 118 1.96 -4.99 11.77
CA GLY A 118 3.36 -4.60 11.94
C GLY A 118 3.94 -3.97 10.68
N ARG A 119 3.65 -4.54 9.50
CA ARG A 119 4.10 -3.98 8.23
C ARG A 119 3.47 -2.61 7.98
N GLN A 120 2.20 -2.39 8.31
CA GLN A 120 1.55 -1.11 7.98
C GLN A 120 2.27 0.06 8.67
N PHE A 121 2.73 -0.15 9.90
CA PHE A 121 3.61 0.80 10.58
C PHE A 121 4.95 0.96 9.87
N MET A 122 5.56 -0.15 9.41
CA MET A 122 6.81 -0.09 8.66
C MET A 122 6.67 0.68 7.34
N VAL A 123 5.60 0.46 6.57
CA VAL A 123 5.29 1.22 5.34
C VAL A 123 5.31 2.70 5.64
N LEU A 124 4.57 3.14 6.66
CA LEU A 124 4.46 4.56 6.97
C LEU A 124 5.75 5.13 7.54
N MET A 125 6.43 4.40 8.42
CA MET A 125 7.75 4.80 8.91
C MET A 125 8.74 5.01 7.75
N VAL A 126 8.78 4.08 6.79
CA VAL A 126 9.66 4.13 5.62
C VAL A 126 9.29 5.29 4.70
N VAL A 127 7.99 5.52 4.44
CA VAL A 127 7.50 6.67 3.66
C VAL A 127 7.88 8.00 4.31
N PHE A 128 7.78 8.10 5.64
CA PHE A 128 8.24 9.28 6.38
C PHE A 128 9.75 9.48 6.26
N VAL A 129 10.55 8.42 6.33
CA VAL A 129 12.01 8.50 6.12
C VAL A 129 12.34 8.97 4.69
N ILE A 130 11.68 8.41 3.68
CA ILE A 130 11.84 8.84 2.27
C ILE A 130 11.49 10.32 2.12
N ASN A 131 10.40 10.75 2.77
CA ASN A 131 9.97 12.13 2.80
C ASN A 131 11.05 13.04 3.41
N GLN A 132 11.61 12.70 4.58
CA GLN A 132 12.69 13.48 5.21
C GLN A 132 13.97 13.54 4.37
N CYS A 133 14.24 12.51 3.57
CA CYS A 133 15.41 12.47 2.69
C CYS A 133 15.23 13.29 1.40
N GLY A 134 14.02 13.34 0.84
CA GLY A 134 13.77 13.87 -0.50
C GLY A 134 12.85 15.09 -0.62
N GLN A 135 12.04 15.41 0.39
CA GLN A 135 11.12 16.55 0.31
C GLN A 135 11.88 17.89 0.44
N PRO A 136 11.58 18.89 -0.41
CA PRO A 136 12.15 20.23 -0.26
C PRO A 136 11.78 20.85 1.10
N LEU A 137 12.77 21.40 1.79
CA LEU A 137 12.55 22.27 2.95
C LEU A 137 12.01 23.63 2.51
N ASP A 138 12.57 24.18 1.44
CA ASP A 138 12.12 25.42 0.81
C ASP A 138 11.86 25.18 -0.68
N PRO A 139 10.60 25.22 -1.14
CA PRO A 139 10.26 24.98 -2.54
C PRO A 139 10.71 26.10 -3.50
N THR A 140 11.15 27.25 -2.98
CA THR A 140 11.62 28.40 -3.78
C THR A 140 13.09 28.29 -4.20
N VAL A 141 13.87 27.47 -3.50
CA VAL A 141 15.29 27.28 -3.79
C VAL A 141 15.46 26.69 -5.19
N ASP A 142 16.32 27.32 -5.99
CA ASP A 142 16.61 26.84 -7.33
C ASP A 142 17.56 25.63 -7.28
N VAL A 143 17.10 24.50 -7.82
CA VAL A 143 17.82 23.22 -7.76
C VAL A 143 18.36 22.79 -9.11
N LEU A 144 17.71 23.18 -10.22
CA LEU A 144 18.05 22.74 -11.57
C LEU A 144 17.86 23.85 -12.63
N GLY A 145 17.73 25.12 -12.24
CA GLY A 145 17.46 26.22 -13.18
C GLY A 145 16.12 26.09 -13.90
N MET A 146 15.14 25.45 -13.25
CA MET A 146 13.85 25.11 -13.88
C MET A 146 12.91 26.32 -13.95
N PRO A 147 12.04 26.39 -14.98
CA PRO A 147 10.97 27.38 -15.03
C PRO A 147 10.01 27.26 -13.82
N ASP A 148 9.42 28.38 -13.41
CA ASP A 148 8.57 28.45 -12.22
C ASP A 148 7.38 27.49 -12.25
N TRP A 149 6.76 27.29 -13.41
CA TRP A 149 5.64 26.35 -13.55
C TRP A 149 6.07 24.89 -13.32
N VAL A 150 7.32 24.52 -13.65
CA VAL A 150 7.86 23.18 -13.37
C VAL A 150 8.16 23.03 -11.89
N LYS A 151 8.75 24.05 -11.26
CA LYS A 151 8.97 24.09 -9.80
C LYS A 151 7.66 23.95 -9.05
N PHE A 152 6.63 24.68 -9.48
CA PHE A 152 5.30 24.59 -8.88
C PHE A 152 4.74 23.17 -8.93
N ILE A 153 4.78 22.49 -10.07
CA ILE A 153 4.23 21.13 -10.20
C ILE A 153 5.06 20.09 -9.44
N PHE A 154 6.38 20.12 -9.58
CA PHE A 154 7.23 19.02 -9.10
C PHE A 154 7.77 19.21 -7.69
N LEU A 155 8.01 20.45 -7.25
CA LEU A 155 8.53 20.77 -5.92
C LEU A 155 7.43 21.24 -4.97
N ASP A 156 6.60 22.20 -5.39
CA ASP A 156 5.59 22.79 -4.52
C ASP A 156 4.38 21.85 -4.33
N ILE A 157 3.73 21.41 -5.41
CA ILE A 157 2.71 20.35 -5.32
C ILE A 157 3.36 19.04 -4.84
N GLY A 158 4.64 18.81 -5.17
CA GLY A 158 5.39 17.64 -4.75
C GLY A 158 5.21 16.42 -5.65
N LEU A 159 4.75 16.61 -6.90
CA LEU A 159 4.55 15.52 -7.85
C LEU A 159 5.82 14.68 -8.06
N GLY A 160 7.00 15.29 -8.02
CA GLY A 160 8.28 14.58 -8.17
C GLY A 160 8.47 13.53 -7.08
N MET A 161 8.30 13.89 -5.82
CA MET A 161 8.40 12.96 -4.69
C MET A 161 7.32 11.89 -4.70
N ILE A 162 6.09 12.26 -5.11
CA ILE A 162 4.96 11.34 -5.19
C ILE A 162 5.22 10.28 -6.27
N VAL A 163 5.60 10.68 -7.49
CA VAL A 163 5.91 9.74 -8.58
C VAL A 163 7.12 8.89 -8.22
N PHE A 164 8.19 9.50 -7.71
CA PHE A 164 9.38 8.80 -7.25
C PHE A 164 9.05 7.70 -6.24
N THR A 165 8.30 8.03 -5.17
CA THR A 165 7.97 7.07 -4.11
C THR A 165 6.96 6.03 -4.56
N CYS A 166 5.91 6.43 -5.27
CA CYS A 166 4.83 5.53 -5.69
C CYS A 166 5.34 4.54 -6.75
N VAL A 167 6.01 5.04 -7.79
CA VAL A 167 6.43 4.22 -8.93
C VAL A 167 7.65 3.37 -8.61
N LEU A 168 8.67 3.88 -7.90
CA LEU A 168 9.85 3.09 -7.54
C LEU A 168 9.71 2.33 -6.23
N GLY A 169 8.91 2.83 -5.30
CA GLY A 169 8.81 2.28 -3.96
C GLY A 169 7.73 1.21 -3.82
N GLN A 170 6.65 1.25 -4.62
CA GLN A 170 5.45 0.46 -4.32
C GLN A 170 4.88 -0.25 -5.55
N LEU A 171 4.56 0.50 -6.61
CA LEU A 171 3.71 0.00 -7.70
C LEU A 171 4.32 -1.15 -8.51
N HIS A 172 5.58 -1.01 -8.95
CA HIS A 172 6.20 -2.04 -9.80
C HIS A 172 6.34 -3.40 -9.09
N THR A 173 6.58 -3.39 -7.78
CA THR A 173 6.64 -4.60 -6.97
C THR A 173 5.27 -5.16 -6.68
N GLN A 174 4.25 -4.33 -6.46
CA GLN A 174 2.87 -4.82 -6.34
C GLN A 174 2.43 -5.53 -7.63
N VAL A 175 2.74 -4.95 -8.79
CA VAL A 175 2.45 -5.57 -10.10
C VAL A 175 3.16 -6.93 -10.24
N ASN A 176 4.47 -7.01 -9.97
CA ASN A 176 5.17 -8.29 -10.07
C ASN A 176 4.67 -9.30 -9.04
N ALA A 177 4.41 -8.85 -7.82
CA ALA A 177 4.02 -9.71 -6.71
C ALA A 177 2.60 -10.24 -6.81
N THR A 178 1.70 -9.66 -7.63
CA THR A 178 0.36 -10.24 -7.87
C THR A 178 0.36 -11.39 -8.87
N HIS A 179 1.42 -11.55 -9.66
CA HIS A 179 1.50 -12.56 -10.72
C HIS A 179 2.61 -13.59 -10.50
N CYS A 180 3.66 -13.21 -9.77
CA CYS A 180 4.84 -14.00 -9.50
C CYS A 180 5.07 -14.10 -7.98
N MET A 181 4.00 -14.36 -7.21
CA MET A 181 4.01 -14.35 -5.74
C MET A 181 5.07 -15.28 -5.17
N ILE A 182 5.16 -16.50 -5.71
CA ILE A 182 6.05 -17.57 -5.23
C ILE A 182 7.50 -17.14 -5.43
N ASP A 183 7.87 -16.64 -6.61
CA ASP A 183 9.23 -16.19 -6.91
C ASP A 183 9.60 -14.93 -6.14
N PHE A 184 8.66 -13.99 -6.03
CA PHE A 184 8.91 -12.68 -5.44
C PHE A 184 9.35 -12.78 -3.98
N ILE A 185 8.74 -13.67 -3.19
CA ILE A 185 9.08 -13.84 -1.76
C ILE A 185 10.10 -14.97 -1.50
N ASN A 186 10.65 -15.61 -2.54
CA ASN A 186 11.63 -16.69 -2.39
C ASN A 186 13.05 -16.17 -2.11
N ASN A 187 13.19 -15.22 -1.17
CA ASN A 187 14.47 -14.64 -0.81
C ASN A 187 14.53 -14.30 0.69
N TYR A 188 15.75 -14.22 1.22
CA TYR A 188 15.97 -13.94 2.65
C TYR A 188 15.57 -12.52 3.05
N PHE A 189 15.49 -11.58 2.11
CA PHE A 189 15.08 -10.21 2.41
C PHE A 189 13.56 -10.11 2.69
N ALA A 190 12.74 -10.89 1.98
CA ALA A 190 11.33 -11.08 2.31
C ALA A 190 11.18 -11.71 3.70
N LEU A 191 11.95 -12.75 4.01
CA LEU A 191 11.89 -13.40 5.31
C LEU A 191 12.32 -12.45 6.45
N PHE A 192 13.38 -11.67 6.24
CA PHE A 192 13.81 -10.61 7.17
C PHE A 192 12.71 -9.57 7.38
N THR A 193 12.02 -9.16 6.31
CA THR A 193 10.93 -8.18 6.38
C THR A 193 9.74 -8.73 7.15
N LEU A 194 9.38 -10.00 6.95
CA LEU A 194 8.35 -10.70 7.73
C LEU A 194 8.69 -10.72 9.22
N TYR A 195 9.91 -11.14 9.59
CA TYR A 195 10.35 -11.13 10.99
C TYR A 195 10.37 -9.72 11.59
N THR A 196 10.79 -8.72 10.82
CA THR A 196 10.79 -7.34 11.31
C THR A 196 9.38 -6.84 11.58
N ALA A 197 8.43 -7.11 10.68
CA ALA A 197 7.02 -6.76 10.88
C ALA A 197 6.43 -7.45 12.12
N MET A 198 6.74 -8.74 12.33
CA MET A 198 6.34 -9.45 13.56
C MET A 198 6.97 -8.84 14.82
N CYS A 199 8.26 -8.45 14.77
CA CYS A 199 8.92 -7.77 15.89
C CYS A 199 8.27 -6.41 16.19
N VAL A 200 7.91 -5.64 15.15
CA VAL A 200 7.19 -4.38 15.31
C VAL A 200 5.83 -4.61 15.97
N GLU A 201 5.05 -5.60 15.53
CA GLU A 201 3.79 -5.95 16.19
C GLU A 201 4.03 -6.33 17.66
N PHE A 202 5.07 -7.12 17.92
CA PHE A 202 5.42 -7.56 19.26
C PHE A 202 5.70 -6.39 20.21
N THR A 203 6.31 -5.28 19.73
CA THR A 203 6.57 -4.09 20.55
C THR A 203 5.29 -3.52 21.19
N GLY A 204 4.13 -3.71 20.57
CA GLY A 204 2.86 -3.21 21.07
C GLY A 204 2.54 -1.77 20.69
N ILE A 205 3.40 -1.06 19.94
CA ILE A 205 3.19 0.38 19.62
C ILE A 205 1.85 0.60 18.89
N MET A 206 1.38 -0.38 18.10
CA MET A 206 0.12 -0.33 17.33
C MET A 206 -1.07 -1.03 18.02
N HIS A 207 -0.94 -1.52 19.25
CA HIS A 207 -1.97 -2.36 19.90
C HIS A 207 -3.29 -1.65 20.21
N SER A 208 -3.33 -0.33 20.23
CA SER A 208 -4.59 0.43 20.30
C SER A 208 -5.53 0.07 19.14
N ALA A 209 -4.99 -0.36 18.00
CA ALA A 209 -5.80 -0.81 16.87
C ALA A 209 -6.57 -2.11 17.17
N TYR A 210 -6.03 -3.02 17.99
CA TYR A 210 -6.77 -4.20 18.44
C TYR A 210 -7.94 -3.83 19.37
N LEU A 211 -7.78 -2.78 20.19
CA LEU A 211 -8.91 -2.26 20.97
C LEU A 211 -10.02 -1.74 20.05
N ILE A 212 -9.65 -1.01 18.99
CA ILE A 212 -10.59 -0.53 17.99
C ILE A 212 -11.28 -1.71 17.28
N GLN A 213 -10.53 -2.75 16.91
CA GLN A 213 -11.09 -3.97 16.32
C GLN A 213 -12.10 -4.64 17.28
N ASN A 214 -11.77 -4.76 18.56
CA ASN A 214 -12.69 -5.31 19.57
C ASN A 214 -13.96 -4.47 19.69
N LEU A 215 -13.84 -3.14 19.72
CA LEU A 215 -14.99 -2.23 19.74
C LEU A 215 -15.85 -2.39 18.48
N MET A 216 -15.24 -2.50 17.30
CA MET A 216 -15.95 -2.74 16.04
C MET A 216 -16.63 -4.10 15.99
N SER A 217 -16.02 -5.14 16.56
CA SER A 217 -16.63 -6.46 16.70
C SER A 217 -17.89 -6.40 17.57
N VAL A 218 -17.82 -5.69 18.71
CA VAL A 218 -18.98 -5.47 19.59
C VAL A 218 -20.08 -4.68 18.88
N VAL A 219 -19.73 -3.60 18.19
CA VAL A 219 -20.70 -2.74 17.48
C VAL A 219 -21.33 -3.45 16.28
N SER A 220 -20.56 -4.27 15.57
CA SER A 220 -21.04 -5.04 14.41
C SER A 220 -21.82 -6.30 14.79
N GLY A 221 -21.68 -6.78 16.03
CA GLY A 221 -22.19 -8.08 16.45
C GLY A 221 -21.49 -9.28 15.79
N LYS A 222 -20.37 -9.05 15.07
CA LYS A 222 -19.59 -10.10 14.42
C LYS A 222 -18.40 -10.48 15.30
N PRO A 223 -18.33 -11.70 15.85
CA PRO A 223 -17.21 -12.11 16.71
C PRO A 223 -15.92 -12.20 15.89
N ILE A 224 -14.79 -11.85 16.51
CA ILE A 224 -13.45 -12.05 15.93
C ILE A 224 -13.11 -13.53 16.05
N ILE A 225 -12.83 -14.20 14.93
CA ILE A 225 -12.46 -15.61 14.91
C ILE A 225 -10.93 -15.71 14.98
N SER A 226 -10.41 -16.08 16.14
CA SER A 226 -8.97 -16.34 16.31
C SER A 226 -8.68 -17.82 16.11
N ASN A 227 -7.56 -18.13 15.47
CA ASN A 227 -7.02 -19.49 15.38
C ASN A 227 -6.21 -19.89 16.63
N GLU A 228 -6.10 -18.99 17.62
CA GLU A 228 -5.34 -19.20 18.84
C GLU A 228 -6.27 -19.39 20.05
N GLU A 229 -5.75 -20.08 21.06
CA GLU A 229 -6.48 -20.25 22.32
C GLU A 229 -6.76 -18.90 23.00
N PRO A 230 -7.89 -18.78 23.73
CA PRO A 230 -8.18 -17.57 24.50
C PRO A 230 -7.00 -17.17 25.39
N LYS A 231 -6.60 -15.90 25.33
CA LYS A 231 -5.50 -15.36 26.13
C LYS A 231 -5.86 -15.48 27.62
N THR A 232 -5.06 -16.20 28.41
CA THR A 232 -5.28 -16.38 29.86
C THR A 232 -4.08 -15.91 30.70
N GLY A 233 -4.34 -15.57 31.97
CA GLY A 233 -3.31 -15.24 32.96
C GLY A 233 -2.38 -14.09 32.55
N PHE A 234 -1.07 -14.34 32.58
CA PHE A 234 -0.05 -13.35 32.25
C PHE A 234 -0.13 -12.88 30.80
N THR A 235 -0.46 -13.76 29.85
CA THR A 235 -0.57 -13.40 28.42
C THR A 235 -1.67 -12.37 28.18
N LEU A 236 -2.79 -12.49 28.90
CA LEU A 236 -3.88 -11.51 28.85
C LEU A 236 -3.45 -10.16 29.45
N ALA A 237 -2.80 -10.18 30.61
CA ALA A 237 -2.31 -8.96 31.26
C ALA A 237 -1.25 -8.25 30.40
N PHE A 238 -0.32 -9.00 29.80
CA PHE A 238 0.71 -8.46 28.91
C PHE A 238 0.12 -7.86 27.62
N PHE A 239 -0.94 -8.47 27.08
CA PHE A 239 -1.68 -7.90 25.95
C PHE A 239 -2.30 -6.55 26.31
N TRP A 240 -3.08 -6.47 27.40
CA TRP A 240 -3.74 -5.23 27.80
C TRP A 240 -2.76 -4.13 28.24
N ALA A 241 -1.61 -4.49 28.83
CA ALA A 241 -0.55 -3.55 29.14
C ALA A 241 0.00 -2.88 27.86
N ARG A 242 0.22 -3.64 26.78
CA ARG A 242 0.64 -3.11 25.48
C ARG A 242 -0.45 -2.25 24.82
N VAL A 243 -1.72 -2.64 24.94
CA VAL A 243 -2.85 -1.81 24.49
C VAL A 243 -2.86 -0.46 25.21
N LEU A 244 -2.71 -0.45 26.53
CA LEU A 244 -2.67 0.80 27.31
C LEU A 244 -1.47 1.66 26.92
N MET A 245 -0.28 1.07 26.79
CA MET A 245 0.92 1.76 26.32
C MET A 245 0.69 2.41 24.94
N SER A 246 0.12 1.66 24.00
CA SER A 246 -0.20 2.15 22.65
C SER A 246 -1.17 3.33 22.68
N LEU A 247 -2.21 3.29 23.52
CA LEU A 247 -3.13 4.42 23.70
C LEU A 247 -2.44 5.65 24.26
N CYS A 248 -1.54 5.48 25.24
CA CYS A 248 -0.75 6.59 25.78
C CYS A 248 0.16 7.20 24.72
N ILE A 249 0.85 6.37 23.92
CA ILE A 249 1.69 6.84 22.80
C ILE A 249 0.85 7.60 21.78
N LEU A 250 -0.29 7.04 21.35
CA LEU A 250 -1.19 7.70 20.39
C LEU A 250 -1.70 9.04 20.92
N GLY A 251 -2.13 9.09 22.19
CA GLY A 251 -2.59 10.32 22.84
C GLY A 251 -1.50 11.37 22.92
N PHE A 252 -0.27 10.98 23.27
CA PHE A 252 0.89 11.87 23.28
C PHE A 252 1.22 12.39 21.87
N CYS A 253 1.28 11.52 20.87
CA CYS A 253 1.54 11.93 19.49
C CYS A 253 0.48 12.92 19.00
N MET A 254 -0.80 12.66 19.29
CA MET A 254 -1.89 13.57 18.92
C MET A 254 -1.74 14.94 19.59
N ALA A 255 -1.40 14.97 20.89
CA ALA A 255 -1.16 16.22 21.60
C ALA A 255 0.00 17.02 20.99
N VAL A 256 1.11 16.35 20.64
CA VAL A 256 2.26 16.97 19.96
C VAL A 256 1.83 17.62 18.64
N VAL A 257 1.11 16.89 17.78
CA VAL A 257 0.66 17.43 16.49
C VAL A 257 -0.28 18.61 16.67
N MET A 258 -1.27 18.49 17.55
CA MET A 258 -2.27 19.54 17.74
C MET A 258 -1.65 20.83 18.30
N VAL A 259 -0.74 20.72 19.27
CA VAL A 259 -0.04 21.89 19.82
C VAL A 259 0.87 22.52 18.77
N ALA A 260 1.63 21.72 18.03
CA ALA A 260 2.48 22.24 16.96
C ALA A 260 1.68 22.94 15.87
N LEU A 261 0.51 22.40 15.48
CA LEU A 261 -0.38 23.03 14.51
C LEU A 261 -0.94 24.37 15.02
N VAL A 262 -1.34 24.43 16.28
CA VAL A 262 -1.88 25.66 16.89
C VAL A 262 -0.82 26.75 17.00
N ASN A 263 0.41 26.37 17.30
CA ASN A 263 1.52 27.32 17.41
C ASN A 263 2.11 27.72 16.05
N GLY A 264 1.81 27.00 14.97
CA GLY A 264 2.41 27.22 13.65
C GLY A 264 3.79 26.58 13.48
N ASP A 265 4.18 25.66 14.37
CA ASP A 265 5.50 25.03 14.42
C ASP A 265 5.62 23.79 13.49
N THR A 266 4.88 23.78 12.38
CA THR A 266 4.78 22.62 11.47
C THR A 266 5.31 22.95 10.08
N MET A 267 5.74 21.92 9.34
CA MET A 267 6.26 22.10 7.97
C MET A 267 5.21 22.66 7.01
N VAL A 268 3.92 22.39 7.24
CA VAL A 268 2.84 22.98 6.44
C VAL A 268 2.77 24.51 6.60
N ALA A 269 3.07 25.06 7.77
CA ALA A 269 3.10 26.51 7.98
C ALA A 269 4.27 27.19 7.25
N VAL A 270 5.40 26.48 7.12
CA VAL A 270 6.54 26.94 6.32
C VAL A 270 6.22 26.89 4.83
N LYS A 271 5.61 25.80 4.38
CA LYS A 271 5.33 25.56 2.97
C LYS A 271 4.18 26.42 2.43
N TYR A 272 3.16 26.64 3.26
CA TYR A 272 1.95 27.39 2.91
C TYR A 272 1.63 28.42 4.00
N PRO A 273 2.36 29.56 4.04
CA PRO A 273 2.23 30.55 5.10
C PRO A 273 0.83 31.19 5.16
N ASP A 274 0.09 31.20 4.05
CA ASP A 274 -1.26 31.77 3.97
C ASP A 274 -2.36 30.84 4.52
N ILE A 275 -2.03 29.59 4.86
CA ILE A 275 -3.00 28.64 5.42
C ILE A 275 -3.22 28.93 6.90
N SER A 276 -4.45 29.30 7.25
CA SER A 276 -4.85 29.46 8.65
C SER A 276 -4.70 28.15 9.45
N VAL A 277 -4.39 28.25 10.74
CA VAL A 277 -4.33 27.11 11.68
C VAL A 277 -5.57 26.22 11.60
N GLY A 278 -6.77 26.84 11.55
CA GLY A 278 -8.04 26.11 11.46
C GLY A 278 -8.15 25.29 10.18
N LEU A 279 -7.68 25.83 9.06
CA LEU A 279 -7.62 25.10 7.79
C LEU A 279 -6.60 23.95 7.86
N SER A 280 -5.44 24.14 8.47
CA SER A 280 -4.45 23.05 8.65
C SER A 280 -5.00 21.88 9.48
N ILE A 281 -5.74 22.16 10.56
CA ILE A 281 -6.41 21.14 11.37
C ILE A 281 -7.50 20.43 10.56
N PHE A 282 -8.30 21.17 9.80
CA PHE A 282 -9.29 20.57 8.91
C PHE A 282 -8.64 19.66 7.86
N LEU A 283 -7.60 20.15 7.17
CA LEU A 283 -6.86 19.39 6.16
C LEU A 283 -6.22 18.13 6.75
N PHE A 284 -5.72 18.19 7.98
CA PHE A 284 -5.21 17.03 8.69
C PHE A 284 -6.25 15.90 8.75
N PHE A 285 -7.43 16.17 9.33
CA PHE A 285 -8.49 15.16 9.44
C PHE A 285 -9.08 14.77 8.09
N PHE A 286 -9.16 15.71 7.15
CA PHE A 286 -9.63 15.47 5.80
C PHE A 286 -8.73 14.46 5.07
N PHE A 287 -7.42 14.70 4.98
CA PHE A 287 -6.50 13.77 4.31
C PHE A 287 -6.40 12.44 5.05
N MET A 288 -6.44 12.44 6.38
CA MET A 288 -6.52 11.20 7.17
C MET A 288 -7.76 10.37 6.83
N SER A 289 -8.91 11.02 6.61
CA SER A 289 -10.16 10.35 6.23
C SER A 289 -10.13 9.86 4.77
N VAL A 290 -9.51 10.62 3.85
CA VAL A 290 -9.32 10.21 2.46
C VAL A 290 -8.44 8.96 2.38
N VAL A 291 -7.28 8.98 3.05
CA VAL A 291 -6.40 7.81 3.16
C VAL A 291 -7.17 6.62 3.71
N GLY A 292 -7.86 6.80 4.85
CA GLY A 292 -8.59 5.71 5.49
C GLY A 292 -9.67 5.13 4.62
N THR A 293 -10.41 5.98 3.90
CA THR A 293 -11.41 5.51 2.95
C THR A 293 -10.77 4.72 1.81
N LEU A 294 -9.64 5.17 1.26
CA LEU A 294 -8.93 4.45 0.18
C LEU A 294 -8.36 3.11 0.66
N GLU A 295 -7.81 3.03 1.87
CA GLU A 295 -7.35 1.77 2.48
C GLU A 295 -8.51 0.82 2.77
N ALA A 296 -9.60 1.34 3.32
CA ALA A 296 -10.84 0.59 3.51
C ALA A 296 -11.39 0.05 2.19
N MET A 297 -11.41 0.86 1.13
CA MET A 297 -11.92 0.48 -0.18
C MET A 297 -11.17 -0.71 -0.77
N GLN A 298 -9.84 -0.77 -0.63
CA GLN A 298 -9.06 -1.92 -1.11
C GLN A 298 -9.59 -3.22 -0.48
N ILE A 299 -9.70 -3.26 0.84
CA ILE A 299 -10.20 -4.45 1.56
C ILE A 299 -11.66 -4.73 1.20
N ALA A 300 -12.53 -3.70 1.22
CA ALA A 300 -13.94 -3.85 0.90
C ALA A 300 -14.17 -4.38 -0.52
N TYR A 301 -13.32 -3.99 -1.48
CA TYR A 301 -13.40 -4.45 -2.86
C TYR A 301 -12.88 -5.88 -3.02
N PHE A 302 -11.82 -6.27 -2.32
CA PHE A 302 -11.40 -7.67 -2.25
C PHE A 302 -12.48 -8.55 -1.61
N CYS A 303 -13.13 -8.10 -0.53
CA CYS A 303 -14.27 -8.82 0.05
C CYS A 303 -15.44 -8.89 -0.92
N SER A 304 -15.77 -7.78 -1.61
CA SER A 304 -16.81 -7.76 -2.64
C SER A 304 -16.51 -8.76 -3.76
N ALA A 305 -15.25 -8.90 -4.16
CA ALA A 305 -14.82 -9.86 -5.18
C ALA A 305 -15.06 -11.33 -4.82
N LYS A 306 -15.41 -11.64 -3.56
CA LYS A 306 -15.75 -12.99 -3.08
C LYS A 306 -17.25 -13.29 -3.04
N LEU A 307 -18.09 -12.26 -3.05
CA LEU A 307 -19.55 -12.41 -2.91
C LEU A 307 -20.20 -12.83 -4.25
N THR A 308 -21.43 -13.34 -4.27
CA THR A 308 -22.16 -13.50 -5.55
C THR A 308 -22.63 -12.15 -6.08
N TRP A 309 -22.98 -12.05 -7.37
CA TRP A 309 -23.47 -10.78 -7.93
C TRP A 309 -24.70 -10.23 -7.18
N GLU A 310 -25.61 -11.11 -6.75
CA GLU A 310 -26.81 -10.73 -5.99
C GLU A 310 -26.45 -10.11 -4.62
N GLU A 311 -25.42 -10.64 -3.95
CA GLU A 311 -24.91 -10.13 -2.68
C GLU A 311 -24.07 -8.85 -2.85
N ARG A 312 -23.32 -8.74 -3.95
CA ARG A 312 -22.53 -7.54 -4.31
C ARG A 312 -23.43 -6.36 -4.69
N ALA A 313 -24.54 -6.63 -5.39
CA ALA A 313 -25.42 -5.63 -6.00
C ALA A 313 -26.43 -5.03 -5.02
N GLN A 314 -26.09 -4.93 -3.73
CA GLN A 314 -26.95 -4.31 -2.73
C GLN A 314 -26.85 -2.77 -2.76
N GLY A 315 -27.99 -2.12 -2.89
CA GLY A 315 -28.09 -0.65 -2.93
C GLY A 315 -27.72 -0.02 -4.28
N ILE A 316 -27.95 1.30 -4.38
CA ILE A 316 -27.76 2.04 -5.64
C ILE A 316 -26.27 2.18 -5.97
N PHE A 317 -25.46 2.56 -4.98
CA PHE A 317 -24.02 2.74 -5.18
C PHE A 317 -23.32 1.39 -5.25
N GLY A 318 -23.75 0.38 -4.50
CA GLY A 318 -23.15 -0.96 -4.60
C GLY A 318 -23.24 -1.55 -6.00
N LYS A 319 -24.39 -1.39 -6.69
CA LYS A 319 -24.54 -1.75 -8.10
C LYS A 319 -23.60 -0.99 -9.02
N LYS A 320 -23.55 0.34 -8.88
CA LYS A 320 -22.71 1.20 -9.74
C LYS A 320 -21.22 0.93 -9.55
N THR A 321 -20.78 0.86 -8.30
CA THR A 321 -19.40 0.59 -7.90
C THR A 321 -18.97 -0.78 -8.44
N ASN A 322 -19.71 -1.85 -8.16
CA ASN A 322 -19.35 -3.18 -8.62
C ASN A 322 -19.44 -3.35 -10.14
N HIS A 323 -20.40 -2.69 -10.81
CA HIS A 323 -20.47 -2.70 -12.26
C HIS A 323 -19.20 -2.11 -12.86
N ILE A 324 -18.76 -0.93 -12.42
CA ILE A 324 -17.55 -0.27 -12.94
C ILE A 324 -16.29 -1.06 -12.56
N LEU A 325 -16.20 -1.50 -11.30
CA LEU A 325 -15.02 -2.14 -10.76
C LEU A 325 -14.70 -3.47 -11.47
N PHE A 326 -15.72 -4.26 -11.80
CA PHE A 326 -15.58 -5.54 -12.50
C PHE A 326 -15.84 -5.44 -14.02
N ASP A 327 -16.04 -4.23 -14.56
CA ASP A 327 -16.17 -4.00 -16.01
C ASP A 327 -14.83 -4.15 -16.76
N GLY A 328 -14.89 -4.17 -18.09
CA GLY A 328 -13.72 -4.02 -18.96
C GLY A 328 -12.71 -5.17 -18.86
N ASN A 329 -13.20 -6.41 -18.89
CA ASN A 329 -12.41 -7.64 -18.74
C ASN A 329 -11.58 -7.70 -17.46
N GLY A 330 -12.03 -7.03 -16.39
CA GLY A 330 -11.34 -7.02 -15.10
C GLY A 330 -10.19 -6.02 -14.98
N ARG A 331 -9.98 -5.15 -15.98
CA ARG A 331 -8.89 -4.14 -15.98
C ARG A 331 -9.10 -3.03 -14.95
N ASN A 332 -10.34 -2.68 -14.62
CA ASN A 332 -10.65 -1.56 -13.75
C ASN A 332 -10.25 -1.80 -12.29
N PHE A 333 -10.25 -3.05 -11.82
CA PHE A 333 -9.84 -3.37 -10.45
C PHE A 333 -8.31 -3.16 -10.24
N PRO A 334 -7.41 -3.70 -11.08
CA PRO A 334 -5.98 -3.32 -11.08
C PRO A 334 -5.75 -1.83 -11.35
N GLY A 335 -6.53 -1.22 -12.25
CA GLY A 335 -6.44 0.22 -12.52
C GLY A 335 -6.78 1.08 -11.29
N PHE A 336 -7.81 0.70 -10.54
CA PHE A 336 -8.13 1.31 -9.25
C PHE A 336 -6.96 1.17 -8.26
N MET A 337 -6.35 -0.01 -8.15
CA MET A 337 -5.21 -0.22 -7.25
C MET A 337 -4.07 0.78 -7.51
N ILE A 338 -3.72 0.99 -8.79
CA ILE A 338 -2.68 1.93 -9.19
C ILE A 338 -3.09 3.38 -8.90
N GLY A 339 -4.28 3.79 -9.35
CA GLY A 339 -4.74 5.17 -9.18
C GLY A 339 -5.00 5.57 -7.72
N ARG A 340 -5.49 4.61 -6.93
CA ARG A 340 -5.65 4.74 -5.47
C ARG A 340 -4.31 4.99 -4.82
N GLN A 341 -3.28 4.22 -5.17
CA GLN A 341 -1.96 4.34 -4.55
C GLN A 341 -1.36 5.74 -4.75
N LEU A 342 -1.54 6.34 -5.93
CA LEU A 342 -1.11 7.72 -6.19
C LEU A 342 -1.79 8.71 -5.23
N THR A 343 -3.09 8.56 -5.00
CA THR A 343 -3.86 9.43 -4.10
C THR A 343 -3.47 9.21 -2.64
N VAL A 344 -3.23 7.96 -2.24
CA VAL A 344 -2.77 7.57 -0.91
C VAL A 344 -1.39 8.18 -0.62
N VAL A 345 -0.43 8.01 -1.52
CA VAL A 345 0.92 8.58 -1.38
C VAL A 345 0.86 10.09 -1.33
N ALA A 346 0.12 10.74 -2.24
CA ALA A 346 -0.04 12.20 -2.23
C ALA A 346 -0.60 12.70 -0.89
N SER A 347 -1.62 12.03 -0.36
CA SER A 347 -2.22 12.36 0.92
C SER A 347 -1.25 12.14 2.08
N PHE A 348 -0.46 11.06 2.08
CA PHE A 348 0.55 10.83 3.11
C PHE A 348 1.66 11.88 3.11
N PHE A 349 2.09 12.37 1.95
CA PHE A 349 3.08 13.45 1.87
C PHE A 349 2.53 14.77 2.45
N LEU A 350 1.25 15.08 2.18
CA LEU A 350 0.59 16.24 2.78
C LEU A 350 0.43 16.06 4.30
N VAL A 351 -0.01 14.90 4.77
CA VAL A 351 -0.11 14.62 6.22
C VAL A 351 1.25 14.64 6.89
N ALA A 352 2.30 14.13 6.25
CA ALA A 352 3.68 14.21 6.75
C ALA A 352 4.15 15.67 6.86
N SER A 353 3.75 16.54 5.93
CA SER A 353 4.03 17.98 6.02
C SER A 353 3.24 18.67 7.14
N ILE A 354 1.98 18.27 7.35
CA ILE A 354 1.11 18.80 8.41
C ILE A 354 1.61 18.35 9.80
N THR A 355 2.08 17.11 9.92
CA THR A 355 2.52 16.52 11.20
C THR A 355 4.00 16.72 11.48
N GLY A 356 4.80 17.04 10.45
CA GLY A 356 6.23 17.28 10.57
C GLY A 356 6.51 18.55 11.35
N LEU A 357 7.29 18.44 12.42
CA LEU A 357 7.64 19.58 13.27
C LEU A 357 8.77 20.39 12.65
N ASN A 358 8.72 21.70 12.87
CA ASN A 358 9.75 22.66 12.49
C ASN A 358 10.19 23.51 13.69
N ILE A 359 10.55 22.84 14.79
CA ILE A 359 11.02 23.47 16.02
C ILE A 359 12.55 23.33 16.08
N THR A 360 13.27 24.43 16.25
CA THR A 360 14.74 24.39 16.43
C THR A 360 15.07 24.03 17.88
N PRO A 361 15.74 22.89 18.15
CA PRO A 361 16.17 22.54 19.51
C PRO A 361 17.17 23.57 20.06
N GLY A 362 17.13 23.83 21.37
CA GLY A 362 18.04 24.76 22.05
C GLY A 362 17.59 26.23 22.08
N GLU A 363 16.48 26.59 21.43
CA GLU A 363 15.93 27.96 21.46
C GLU A 363 14.91 28.19 22.59
N GLY A 364 14.73 27.22 23.49
CA GLY A 364 13.79 27.31 24.63
C GLY A 364 12.31 27.11 24.28
N ASN A 365 12.00 26.86 23.00
CA ASN A 365 10.64 26.67 22.49
C ASN A 365 10.30 25.18 22.23
N ASN A 366 11.00 24.26 22.90
CA ASN A 366 10.73 22.82 22.76
C ASN A 366 9.28 22.51 23.20
N ILE A 367 8.62 21.63 22.46
CA ILE A 367 7.24 21.28 22.73
C ILE A 367 7.12 20.66 24.13
N PHE A 368 6.18 21.16 24.93
CA PHE A 368 6.01 20.75 26.33
C PHE A 368 7.26 20.91 27.23
N GLY A 369 8.26 21.70 26.83
CA GLY A 369 9.48 21.90 27.59
C GLY A 369 10.38 20.66 27.69
N ILE A 370 10.29 19.74 26.73
CA ILE A 370 11.14 18.53 26.67
C ILE A 370 12.60 18.88 26.39
N SER A 371 13.51 17.90 26.59
CA SER A 371 14.93 18.06 26.27
C SER A 371 15.18 18.22 24.77
N ASP A 372 16.29 18.87 24.41
CA ASP A 372 16.65 19.11 23.00
C ASP A 372 16.78 17.80 22.19
N GLY A 373 17.32 16.73 22.80
CA GLY A 373 17.41 15.43 22.15
C GLY A 373 16.03 14.80 21.90
N ALA A 374 15.08 14.99 22.81
CA ALA A 374 13.70 14.52 22.62
C ALA A 374 12.99 15.35 21.54
N GLN A 375 13.22 16.66 21.50
CA GLN A 375 12.70 17.52 20.44
C GLN A 375 13.27 17.13 19.06
N GLN A 376 14.57 16.86 18.99
CA GLN A 376 15.21 16.39 17.76
C GLN A 376 14.60 15.05 17.31
N PHE A 377 14.33 14.13 18.25
CA PHE A 377 13.63 12.89 17.93
C PHE A 377 12.23 13.12 17.36
N LEU A 378 11.44 14.03 17.95
CA LEU A 378 10.12 14.38 17.43
C LEU A 378 10.19 15.07 16.06
N ASN A 379 11.24 15.86 15.79
CA ASN A 379 11.42 16.49 14.48
C ASN A 379 11.60 15.48 13.34
N PHE A 380 11.99 14.23 13.60
CA PHE A 380 12.00 13.19 12.56
C PHE A 380 10.60 12.77 12.09
N GLY A 381 9.53 13.15 12.82
CA GLY A 381 8.15 12.96 12.37
C GLY A 381 7.53 11.59 12.70
N LEU A 382 8.19 10.77 13.53
CA LEU A 382 7.69 9.42 13.87
C LEU A 382 6.29 9.44 14.50
N HIS A 383 5.95 10.49 15.27
CA HIS A 383 4.62 10.67 15.84
C HIS A 383 3.54 10.78 14.75
N GLY A 384 3.84 11.44 13.63
CA GLY A 384 2.96 11.51 12.47
C GLY A 384 2.72 10.13 11.85
N ALA A 385 3.77 9.31 11.73
CA ALA A 385 3.66 7.93 11.24
C ALA A 385 2.79 7.06 12.18
N VAL A 386 2.94 7.19 13.50
CA VAL A 386 2.11 6.47 14.48
C VAL A 386 0.63 6.85 14.35
N ILE A 387 0.33 8.15 14.33
CA ILE A 387 -1.06 8.63 14.22
C ILE A 387 -1.70 8.18 12.92
N THR A 388 -1.02 8.37 11.80
CA THR A 388 -1.50 7.98 10.46
C THR A 388 -1.74 6.48 10.37
N THR A 389 -0.84 5.67 10.93
CA THR A 389 -0.97 4.21 10.91
C THR A 389 -2.23 3.78 11.66
N ILE A 390 -2.40 4.25 12.89
CA ILE A 390 -3.51 3.79 13.73
C ILE A 390 -4.85 4.37 13.24
N LEU A 391 -4.93 5.70 13.09
CA LEU A 391 -6.21 6.39 12.86
C LEU A 391 -6.59 6.49 11.38
N ALA A 392 -5.64 6.72 10.48
CA ALA A 392 -5.93 6.84 9.05
C ALA A 392 -5.82 5.52 8.29
N SER A 393 -5.14 4.49 8.80
CA SER A 393 -4.98 3.24 8.06
C SER A 393 -5.71 2.09 8.74
N ILE A 394 -5.17 1.57 9.84
CA ILE A 394 -5.62 0.30 10.44
C ILE A 394 -7.09 0.39 10.92
N THR A 395 -7.51 1.49 11.54
CA THR A 395 -8.90 1.69 12.00
C THR A 395 -9.91 1.49 10.87
N TRP A 396 -9.61 2.07 9.69
CA TRP A 396 -10.49 2.00 8.54
C TRP A 396 -10.45 0.64 7.86
N GLN A 397 -9.28 0.00 7.81
CA GLN A 397 -9.14 -1.37 7.33
C GLN A 397 -10.01 -2.34 8.15
N TYR A 398 -9.98 -2.23 9.48
CA TYR A 398 -10.85 -3.02 10.35
C TYR A 398 -12.33 -2.72 10.14
N ALA A 399 -12.71 -1.44 10.05
CA ALA A 399 -14.09 -1.07 9.76
C ALA A 399 -14.57 -1.67 8.43
N ALA A 400 -13.71 -1.66 7.39
CA ALA A 400 -14.02 -2.22 6.07
C ALA A 400 -14.18 -3.73 6.08
N SER A 401 -13.31 -4.44 6.81
CA SER A 401 -13.44 -5.90 6.97
C SER A 401 -14.72 -6.28 7.72
N ALA A 402 -15.19 -5.47 8.67
CA ALA A 402 -16.44 -5.71 9.40
C ALA A 402 -17.68 -5.39 8.56
N PHE A 403 -17.64 -4.31 7.78
CA PHE A 403 -18.77 -3.78 7.03
C PHE A 403 -18.45 -3.51 5.55
N PRO A 404 -18.00 -4.50 4.77
CA PRO A 404 -17.52 -4.26 3.40
C PRO A 404 -18.61 -3.66 2.50
N ASN A 405 -19.85 -4.15 2.59
CA ASN A 405 -20.99 -3.63 1.82
C ASN A 405 -21.31 -2.16 2.14
N ALA A 406 -21.06 -1.70 3.37
CA ALA A 406 -21.28 -0.30 3.74
C ALA A 406 -20.29 0.63 3.01
N PHE A 407 -19.04 0.19 2.86
CA PHE A 407 -18.05 0.91 2.06
C PHE A 407 -18.36 0.85 0.58
N VAL A 408 -18.70 -0.31 0.03
CA VAL A 408 -19.00 -0.48 -1.41
C VAL A 408 -20.24 0.33 -1.83
N ASN A 409 -21.25 0.44 -0.95
CA ASN A 409 -22.49 1.17 -1.20
C ASN A 409 -22.46 2.64 -0.74
N SER A 410 -21.27 3.21 -0.49
CA SER A 410 -21.12 4.62 -0.11
C SER A 410 -20.97 5.52 -1.35
N PRO A 411 -21.60 6.72 -1.39
CA PRO A 411 -21.36 7.69 -2.45
C PRO A 411 -19.91 8.19 -2.48
N ILE A 412 -19.25 8.26 -1.32
CA ILE A 412 -17.88 8.77 -1.21
C ILE A 412 -16.90 7.81 -1.88
N THR A 413 -17.05 6.50 -1.62
CA THR A 413 -16.19 5.47 -2.22
C THR A 413 -16.41 5.37 -3.72
N TYR A 414 -17.64 5.57 -4.21
CA TYR A 414 -17.90 5.69 -5.65
C TYR A 414 -17.14 6.86 -6.28
N VAL A 415 -17.17 8.06 -5.68
CA VAL A 415 -16.43 9.22 -6.19
C VAL A 415 -14.92 8.95 -6.19
N LEU A 416 -14.39 8.37 -5.11
CA LEU A 416 -12.98 8.04 -5.00
C LEU A 416 -12.55 6.94 -6.00
N LEU A 417 -13.42 5.99 -6.32
CA LEU A 417 -13.18 5.00 -7.37
C LEU A 417 -13.02 5.69 -8.73
N ILE A 418 -13.93 6.59 -9.08
CA ILE A 418 -13.83 7.34 -10.34
C ILE A 418 -12.56 8.19 -10.37
N LEU A 419 -12.23 8.88 -9.28
CA LEU A 419 -11.00 9.67 -9.18
C LEU A 419 -9.76 8.81 -9.37
N ALA A 420 -9.68 7.65 -8.73
CA ALA A 420 -8.58 6.71 -8.90
C ALA A 420 -8.46 6.22 -10.35
N LEU A 421 -9.57 5.84 -11.00
CA LEU A 421 -9.56 5.42 -12.41
C LEU A 421 -9.18 6.57 -13.35
N CYS A 422 -9.61 7.80 -13.06
CA CYS A 422 -9.18 8.98 -13.82
C CYS A 422 -7.67 9.22 -13.68
N LEU A 423 -7.12 9.06 -12.47
CA LEU A 423 -5.69 9.19 -12.21
C LEU A 423 -4.88 8.09 -12.91
N GLU A 424 -5.33 6.83 -12.90
CA GLU A 424 -4.73 5.77 -13.72
C GLU A 424 -4.79 6.14 -15.21
N GLY A 425 -5.94 6.65 -15.67
CA GLY A 425 -6.16 7.07 -17.04
C GLY A 425 -5.21 8.16 -17.53
N THR A 426 -4.64 8.98 -16.64
CA THR A 426 -3.59 9.96 -17.01
C THR A 426 -2.31 9.31 -17.52
N GLY A 427 -2.03 8.06 -17.11
CA GLY A 427 -0.80 7.35 -17.43
C GLY A 427 0.42 7.77 -16.60
N ILE A 428 0.30 8.69 -15.63
CA ILE A 428 1.45 9.19 -14.84
C ILE A 428 2.22 8.05 -14.15
N CYS A 429 1.54 6.98 -13.74
CA CYS A 429 2.14 5.83 -13.06
C CYS A 429 2.46 4.64 -13.98
N HIS A 430 2.26 4.76 -15.30
CA HIS A 430 2.47 3.64 -16.23
C HIS A 430 3.93 3.12 -16.28
N GLY A 431 4.90 3.92 -15.88
CA GLY A 431 6.30 3.54 -15.72
C GLY A 431 6.50 2.40 -14.72
N ALA A 432 5.55 2.19 -13.80
CA ALA A 432 5.54 1.04 -12.91
C ALA A 432 5.50 -0.29 -13.67
N TRP A 433 4.69 -0.39 -14.73
CA TRP A 433 4.62 -1.59 -15.59
C TRP A 433 5.94 -1.82 -16.33
N VAL A 434 6.56 -0.76 -16.82
CA VAL A 434 7.86 -0.84 -17.52
C VAL A 434 8.94 -1.36 -16.57
N ILE A 435 9.00 -0.82 -15.34
CA ILE A 435 9.95 -1.29 -14.33
C ILE A 435 9.64 -2.71 -13.90
N ALA A 436 8.37 -3.04 -13.69
CA ALA A 436 7.94 -4.39 -13.31
C ALA A 436 8.44 -5.41 -14.34
N LYS A 437 8.27 -5.12 -15.64
CA LYS A 437 8.77 -5.95 -16.73
C LYS A 437 10.29 -6.07 -16.78
N VAL A 438 11.01 -4.96 -16.58
CA VAL A 438 12.48 -4.98 -16.49
C VAL A 438 12.92 -5.86 -15.32
N MET A 439 12.32 -5.67 -14.14
CA MET A 439 12.60 -6.46 -12.95
C MET A 439 12.28 -7.94 -13.17
N LYS A 440 11.12 -8.27 -13.74
CA LYS A 440 10.74 -9.64 -14.09
C LYS A 440 11.78 -10.31 -15.00
N LYS A 441 12.27 -9.58 -16.01
CA LYS A 441 13.32 -10.08 -16.92
C LYS A 441 14.68 -10.24 -16.24
N VAL A 442 15.09 -9.27 -15.41
CA VAL A 442 16.39 -9.28 -14.71
C VAL A 442 16.43 -10.34 -13.62
N CYS A 443 15.37 -10.44 -12.82
CA CYS A 443 15.22 -11.41 -11.73
C CYS A 443 14.69 -12.77 -12.21
N LYS A 444 14.35 -12.91 -13.50
CA LYS A 444 13.79 -14.11 -14.13
C LYS A 444 12.52 -14.64 -13.46
N LEU A 445 11.70 -13.75 -12.91
CA LEU A 445 10.45 -14.11 -12.24
C LEU A 445 9.51 -14.78 -13.25
N GLN A 446 8.96 -15.92 -12.83
CA GLN A 446 7.94 -16.65 -13.56
C GLN A 446 6.58 -16.43 -12.92
N TYR A 447 5.56 -16.53 -13.76
CA TYR A 447 4.18 -16.60 -13.33
C TYR A 447 3.98 -17.80 -12.39
N ASP A 448 3.16 -17.64 -11.35
CA ASP A 448 2.91 -18.68 -10.37
C ASP A 448 2.34 -19.95 -11.03
N GLU A 449 1.53 -19.79 -12.08
CA GLU A 449 0.95 -20.86 -12.88
C GLU A 449 2.01 -21.80 -13.50
N VAL A 450 3.24 -21.33 -13.71
CA VAL A 450 4.34 -22.18 -14.22
C VAL A 450 4.75 -23.26 -13.21
N TYR A 451 4.55 -22.98 -11.92
CA TYR A 451 4.91 -23.85 -10.81
C TYR A 451 3.72 -24.65 -10.27
N VAL A 452 2.55 -24.02 -10.19
CA VAL A 452 1.36 -24.62 -9.56
C VAL A 452 0.25 -24.96 -10.55
N GLY A 453 0.43 -24.71 -11.85
CA GLY A 453 -0.60 -24.87 -12.88
C GLY A 453 -1.65 -23.75 -12.83
N THR A 454 -2.54 -23.67 -13.80
CA THR A 454 -3.70 -22.77 -13.71
C THR A 454 -4.71 -23.28 -12.67
N PRO A 455 -5.64 -22.44 -12.17
CA PRO A 455 -6.70 -22.90 -11.29
C PRO A 455 -7.52 -24.08 -11.87
N GLU A 456 -7.80 -24.05 -13.17
CA GLU A 456 -8.51 -25.10 -13.89
C GLU A 456 -7.70 -26.40 -13.93
N GLU A 457 -6.40 -26.31 -14.20
CA GLU A 457 -5.47 -27.45 -14.16
C GLU A 457 -5.35 -28.06 -12.76
N ARG A 458 -5.36 -27.22 -11.71
CA ARG A 458 -5.37 -27.65 -10.30
C ARG A 458 -6.64 -28.39 -9.92
N MET A 459 -7.80 -27.87 -10.36
CA MET A 459 -9.08 -28.54 -10.19
C MET A 459 -9.13 -29.89 -10.95
N ALA A 460 -8.61 -29.94 -12.18
CA ALA A 460 -8.55 -31.16 -12.98
C ALA A 460 -7.60 -32.21 -12.40
N SER A 461 -6.51 -31.78 -11.74
CA SER A 461 -5.49 -32.66 -11.15
C SER A 461 -5.78 -33.11 -9.71
N SER A 462 -7.01 -32.90 -9.21
CA SER A 462 -7.42 -33.25 -7.83
C SER A 462 -6.57 -32.60 -6.74
N LYS A 463 -5.95 -31.45 -7.03
CA LYS A 463 -5.29 -30.56 -6.06
C LYS A 463 -5.88 -29.14 -6.13
N PRO A 464 -7.21 -28.99 -5.95
CA PRO A 464 -7.86 -27.70 -6.04
C PRO A 464 -7.32 -26.73 -4.99
N ASP A 465 -7.49 -25.43 -5.23
CA ASP A 465 -7.23 -24.41 -4.23
C ASP A 465 -8.02 -24.72 -2.95
N LYS A 466 -7.39 -24.47 -1.81
CA LYS A 466 -8.01 -24.71 -0.50
C LYS A 466 -9.15 -23.72 -0.32
N GLU A 467 -10.33 -24.22 0.03
CA GLU A 467 -11.38 -23.34 0.55
C GLU A 467 -10.87 -22.67 1.82
N MET A 468 -10.77 -21.34 1.79
CA MET A 468 -10.42 -20.56 2.96
C MET A 468 -11.59 -20.54 3.93
N THR A 469 -11.37 -21.05 5.14
CA THR A 469 -12.30 -20.76 6.24
C THR A 469 -12.26 -19.26 6.58
N PRO A 470 -13.32 -18.67 7.15
CA PRO A 470 -13.29 -17.28 7.63
C PRO A 470 -12.17 -16.98 8.64
N ALA A 471 -11.65 -18.01 9.30
CA ALA A 471 -10.51 -17.91 10.21
C ALA A 471 -9.16 -17.86 9.48
N GLN A 472 -9.09 -18.34 8.24
CA GLN A 472 -7.89 -18.29 7.39
C GLN A 472 -7.87 -17.07 6.46
N ASP A 473 -8.98 -16.34 6.40
CA ASP A 473 -9.09 -15.09 5.64
C ASP A 473 -8.60 -13.90 6.46
N VAL A 474 -8.05 -12.90 5.76
CA VAL A 474 -7.50 -11.69 6.38
C VAL A 474 -8.60 -10.91 7.11
N GLY A 475 -8.35 -10.56 8.38
CA GLY A 475 -9.27 -9.76 9.19
C GLY A 475 -10.35 -10.57 9.93
N HIS A 476 -10.39 -11.90 9.80
CA HIS A 476 -11.10 -12.83 10.68
C HIS A 476 -12.61 -12.56 10.94
N LEU A 477 -13.28 -11.87 10.03
CA LEU A 477 -14.69 -11.46 10.17
C LEU A 477 -15.58 -12.24 9.17
N THR A 478 -16.68 -12.80 9.67
CA THR A 478 -17.59 -13.66 8.89
C THR A 478 -18.28 -12.93 7.73
N GLY A 479 -18.36 -13.56 6.54
CA GLY A 479 -19.35 -13.16 5.53
C GLY A 479 -19.06 -13.37 4.03
N GLY A 480 -17.97 -14.02 3.61
CA GLY A 480 -17.77 -14.29 2.17
C GLY A 480 -16.92 -15.54 1.97
N GLY A 481 -17.54 -16.62 1.50
CA GLY A 481 -16.79 -17.77 0.99
C GLY A 481 -15.91 -17.30 -0.16
N PHE A 482 -14.65 -17.73 -0.18
CA PHE A 482 -13.75 -17.42 -1.28
C PHE A 482 -14.18 -18.22 -2.51
N ALA A 483 -14.72 -17.54 -3.53
CA ALA A 483 -15.05 -18.14 -4.83
C ALA A 483 -14.50 -17.30 -6.00
N GLY A 484 -13.31 -16.72 -5.84
CA GLY A 484 -12.66 -15.89 -6.86
C GLY A 484 -11.22 -16.31 -7.10
N PHE A 485 -10.78 -16.34 -8.36
CA PHE A 485 -9.39 -16.60 -8.70
C PHE A 485 -8.51 -15.42 -8.25
N ALA A 486 -7.44 -15.70 -7.50
CA ALA A 486 -6.50 -14.68 -7.02
C ALA A 486 -5.70 -14.01 -8.17
N CYS A 487 -5.71 -14.61 -9.35
CA CYS A 487 -5.03 -14.10 -10.55
C CYS A 487 -6.01 -13.35 -11.46
N GLY A 488 -5.96 -12.03 -11.44
CA GLY A 488 -6.64 -11.17 -12.42
C GLY A 488 -5.70 -10.79 -13.57
N SER A 489 -6.16 -11.00 -14.81
CA SER A 489 -5.72 -10.43 -16.10
C SER A 489 -4.25 -10.05 -16.32
N HIS A 490 -3.65 -10.62 -17.38
CA HIS A 490 -2.31 -10.33 -17.91
C HIS A 490 -2.02 -8.84 -18.19
N ASP A 491 -0.74 -8.46 -18.08
CA ASP A 491 -0.23 -7.19 -18.64
C ASP A 491 -0.42 -7.20 -20.17
N PRO A 492 -1.01 -6.15 -20.77
CA PRO A 492 -1.01 -5.91 -22.22
C PRO A 492 0.30 -6.18 -22.94
N LEU A 493 1.42 -5.90 -22.28
CA LEU A 493 2.77 -6.03 -22.80
C LEU A 493 3.30 -7.45 -22.75
N ASP A 494 2.72 -8.33 -21.93
CA ASP A 494 3.23 -9.68 -21.69
C ASP A 494 2.61 -10.74 -22.60
N GLY A 495 1.64 -10.36 -23.44
CA GLY A 495 1.01 -11.26 -24.41
C GLY A 495 0.25 -12.44 -23.76
N PRO A 496 -0.31 -13.34 -24.59
CA PRO A 496 -1.11 -14.46 -24.10
C PRO A 496 -0.24 -15.54 -23.44
N ILE A 497 -0.85 -16.29 -22.52
CA ILE A 497 -0.24 -17.45 -21.85
C ILE A 497 0.15 -18.49 -22.92
N ARG A 498 1.43 -18.82 -23.02
CA ARG A 498 1.85 -20.08 -23.64
C ARG A 498 1.83 -21.15 -22.55
N SER A 499 0.84 -22.04 -22.57
CA SER A 499 0.88 -23.22 -21.71
C SER A 499 2.15 -24.02 -21.98
N LYS A 500 2.65 -24.72 -20.96
CA LYS A 500 3.91 -25.47 -21.02
C LYS A 500 3.89 -26.57 -22.10
N ASP A 501 2.71 -26.96 -22.57
CA ASP A 501 2.51 -27.92 -23.64
C ASP A 501 2.92 -27.39 -25.03
N ALA A 502 3.08 -26.08 -25.20
CA ALA A 502 3.50 -25.47 -26.46
C ALA A 502 5.04 -25.46 -26.68
N MET A 503 5.82 -25.99 -25.73
CA MET A 503 7.30 -26.12 -25.85
C MET A 503 7.78 -27.55 -26.05
N GLU A 504 6.87 -28.52 -26.14
CA GLU A 504 7.17 -29.92 -26.47
C GLU A 504 6.24 -30.43 -27.59
N ALA A 505 6.30 -29.76 -28.75
CA ALA A 505 5.91 -30.37 -30.02
C ALA A 505 7.06 -30.13 -31.02
N PRO A 506 7.56 -31.17 -31.72
CA PRO A 506 8.70 -31.06 -32.62
C PRO A 506 8.49 -30.09 -33.79
#